data_AF-O28543-F1
#
_entry.id   AF-O28543-F1
#
_cell.length_a   1.000
_cell.length_b   1.000
_cell.length_c   1.000
_cell.angle_alpha   90.00
_cell.angle_beta   90.00
_cell.angle_gamma   90.00
#
_symmetry.space_group_name_H-M   'P 1'
#
loop_
_entity.id
_entity.type
_entity.pdbx_description
1 polymer ?
#
loop_
_entity_poly.entity_id
_entity_poly.type
_entity_poly.pdbx_seq_one_letter_code
_entity_poly.pdbx_strand_id
1 'polypeptide(L)'
;MDIQTRKSILWDAFEELKTRWGADEKFLERVEEEELTVDGLPESKVRDLIELREKYQLDELEFLFIVGTAVGLYQGQKQVKEILQRRMSALNEFVSSLVGREL
;
A
#
# COMPACT_ATOMS: atom_id res chain seq x y z
N MET A 1 -0.70 21.33 -22.32
CA MET A 1 -1.41 20.06 -22.14
C MET A 1 -2.86 20.33 -21.74
N ASP A 2 -3.82 19.75 -22.47
CA ASP A 2 -5.23 19.86 -22.10
C ASP A 2 -5.54 19.06 -20.84
N ILE A 3 -6.70 19.31 -20.22
CA ILE A 3 -7.11 18.71 -18.95
C ILE A 3 -7.27 17.19 -19.04
N GLN A 4 -7.75 16.65 -20.16
CA GLN A 4 -7.95 15.21 -20.33
C GLN A 4 -6.61 14.48 -20.37
N THR A 5 -5.64 15.04 -21.09
CA THR A 5 -4.29 14.49 -21.14
C THR A 5 -3.63 14.49 -19.75
N ARG A 6 -3.78 15.55 -18.95
CA ARG A 6 -3.22 15.54 -17.57
C ARG A 6 -3.87 14.48 -16.69
N LYS A 7 -5.20 14.35 -16.77
CA LYS A 7 -5.93 13.31 -16.03
C LYS A 7 -5.46 11.91 -16.40
N SER A 8 -5.21 11.67 -17.69
CA SER A 8 -4.67 10.38 -18.16
C SER A 8 -3.30 10.11 -17.53
N ILE A 9 -2.38 11.07 -17.57
CA ILE A 9 -1.03 10.93 -16.99
C ILE A 9 -1.08 10.62 -15.50
N LEU A 10 -1.89 11.37 -14.74
CA LEU A 10 -2.06 11.13 -13.29
C LEU A 10 -2.66 9.75 -13.02
N TRP A 11 -3.63 9.34 -13.82
CA TRP A 11 -4.26 8.03 -13.70
C TRP A 11 -3.25 6.91 -14.00
N ASP A 12 -2.49 7.03 -15.09
CA ASP A 12 -1.47 6.06 -15.50
C ASP A 12 -0.37 5.94 -14.43
N ALA A 13 0.10 7.06 -13.87
CA ALA A 13 1.05 7.06 -12.77
C ALA A 13 0.51 6.35 -11.52
N PHE A 14 -0.78 6.56 -11.21
CA PHE A 14 -1.42 5.90 -10.09
C PHE A 14 -1.66 4.40 -10.32
N GLU A 15 -2.04 3.98 -11.53
CA GLU A 15 -2.16 2.56 -11.89
C GLU A 15 -0.81 1.83 -11.77
N GLU A 16 0.28 2.47 -12.20
CA GLU A 16 1.60 1.91 -12.02
C GLU A 16 1.97 1.81 -10.53
N LEU A 17 1.71 2.85 -9.73
CA LEU A 17 1.91 2.81 -8.29
C LEU A 17 1.17 1.63 -7.64
N LYS A 18 -0.12 1.47 -7.96
CA LYS A 18 -0.93 0.34 -7.45
C LYS A 18 -0.35 -1.01 -7.86
N THR A 19 0.23 -1.10 -9.05
CA THR A 19 0.86 -2.33 -9.53
C THR A 19 2.14 -2.63 -8.75
N ARG A 20 3.01 -1.61 -8.56
CA ARG A 20 4.25 -1.72 -7.77
C ARG A 20 3.97 -2.08 -6.31
N TRP A 21 2.91 -1.50 -5.75
CA TRP A 21 2.52 -1.68 -4.36
C TRP A 21 1.42 -2.71 -4.18
N GLY A 22 1.11 -3.45 -5.25
CA GLY A 22 0.08 -4.47 -5.24
C GLY A 22 0.33 -5.42 -4.10
N ALA A 23 -0.69 -5.60 -3.27
CA ALA A 23 -0.69 -6.60 -2.23
C ALA A 23 -0.80 -7.97 -2.92
N ASP A 24 0.34 -8.53 -3.32
CA ASP A 24 0.42 -9.96 -3.61
C ASP A 24 0.11 -10.74 -2.32
N GLU A 25 -0.22 -12.03 -2.39
CA GLU A 25 -0.41 -12.90 -1.21
C GLU A 25 0.76 -12.75 -0.22
N LYS A 26 1.96 -12.50 -0.75
CA LYS A 26 3.19 -12.16 -0.02
C LYS A 26 3.07 -10.93 0.89
N PHE A 27 2.22 -9.96 0.59
CA PHE A 27 2.00 -8.80 1.47
C PHE A 27 1.38 -9.22 2.80
N LEU A 28 0.51 -10.25 2.80
CA LEU A 28 -0.09 -10.79 4.02
C LEU A 28 0.93 -11.64 4.80
N GLU A 29 1.79 -12.37 4.08
CA GLU A 29 2.81 -13.25 4.67
C GLU A 29 4.03 -12.51 5.21
N ARG A 30 4.36 -11.34 4.64
CA ARG A 30 5.46 -10.52 5.14
C ARG A 30 5.12 -10.04 6.55
N VAL A 31 5.79 -10.66 7.53
CA VAL A 31 6.13 -10.00 8.79
C VAL A 31 6.99 -8.82 8.37
N GLU A 32 6.39 -7.64 8.26
CA GLU A 32 7.18 -6.45 7.97
C GLU A 32 8.14 -6.29 9.14
N GLU A 33 9.44 -6.45 8.89
CA GLU A 33 10.41 -5.65 9.63
C GLU A 33 9.88 -4.22 9.60
N GLU A 34 9.87 -3.53 10.74
CA GLU A 34 9.46 -2.14 10.80
C GLU A 34 10.38 -1.34 9.86
N GLU A 35 9.99 -1.20 8.59
CA GLU A 35 10.73 -0.38 7.65
C GLU A 35 10.73 1.04 8.23
N LEU A 36 11.92 1.63 8.32
CA LEU A 36 12.05 3.02 8.72
C LEU A 36 11.15 3.85 7.80
N THR A 37 10.18 4.53 8.41
CA THR A 37 9.26 5.38 7.69
C THR A 37 9.82 6.80 7.66
N VAL A 38 9.73 7.43 6.50
CA VAL A 38 9.88 8.87 6.32
C VAL A 38 8.48 9.43 6.17
N ASP A 39 8.06 10.27 7.12
CA ASP A 39 6.71 10.87 7.15
C ASP A 39 5.56 9.86 6.98
N GLY A 40 5.74 8.65 7.52
CA GLY A 40 4.73 7.59 7.51
C GLY A 40 4.72 6.69 6.26
N LEU A 41 5.60 6.93 5.28
CA LEU A 41 5.86 6.00 4.18
C LEU A 41 7.22 5.33 4.32
N PRO A 42 7.34 4.02 4.05
CA PRO A 42 8.64 3.36 4.00
C PRO A 42 9.56 4.01 2.95
N GLU A 43 10.86 4.05 3.21
CA GLU A 43 11.83 4.63 2.26
C GLU A 43 11.73 4.01 0.86
N SER A 44 11.47 2.70 0.77
CA SER A 44 11.26 1.98 -0.48
C SER A 44 10.12 2.61 -1.32
N LYS A 45 9.03 2.98 -0.65
CA LYS A 45 7.84 3.62 -1.22
C LYS A 45 8.11 5.08 -1.60
N VAL A 46 8.93 5.78 -0.83
CA VAL A 46 9.37 7.14 -1.20
C VAL A 46 10.19 7.13 -2.49
N ARG A 47 11.08 6.15 -2.67
CA ARG A 47 11.86 6.00 -3.92
C ARG A 47 10.96 5.71 -5.12
N ASP A 48 9.97 4.82 -4.97
CA ASP A 48 8.97 4.57 -6.01
C ASP A 48 8.27 5.86 -6.47
N LEU A 49 7.92 6.73 -5.52
CA LEU A 49 7.26 8.01 -5.83
C LEU A 49 8.18 8.96 -6.59
N ILE A 50 9.45 9.04 -6.22
CA ILE A 50 10.44 9.86 -6.95
C ILE A 50 10.60 9.36 -8.38
N GLU A 51 10.70 8.04 -8.59
CA GLU A 51 10.78 7.45 -9.93
C GLU A 51 9.53 7.74 -10.78
N LEU A 52 8.33 7.69 -10.18
CA LEU A 52 7.09 8.04 -10.88
C LEU A 52 7.05 9.53 -11.26
N ARG A 53 7.53 10.42 -10.38
CA ARG A 53 7.63 11.84 -10.68
C ARG A 53 8.48 12.09 -11.92
N GLU A 54 9.65 11.46 -11.98
CA GLU A 54 10.58 11.60 -13.09
C GLU A 54 10.02 11.00 -14.38
N LYS A 55 9.47 9.78 -14.30
CA LYS A 55 8.93 9.04 -15.44
C LYS A 55 7.78 9.77 -16.12
N TYR A 56 6.83 10.27 -15.33
CA TYR A 56 5.64 10.95 -15.84
C TYR A 56 5.82 12.47 -15.95
N GLN A 57 7.01 12.98 -15.64
CA GLN A 57 7.35 14.40 -15.66
C GLN A 57 6.35 15.27 -14.87
N LEU A 58 5.93 14.77 -13.71
CA LEU A 58 4.91 15.41 -12.90
C LEU A 58 5.43 16.74 -12.37
N ASP A 59 4.64 17.79 -12.55
CA ASP A 59 4.89 19.05 -11.86
C ASP A 59 4.68 18.92 -10.34
N GLU A 60 4.99 19.97 -9.58
CA GLU A 60 4.90 19.94 -8.12
C GLU A 60 3.48 19.64 -7.60
N LEU A 61 2.45 20.19 -8.25
CA LEU A 61 1.06 19.99 -7.85
C LEU A 61 0.58 18.59 -8.22
N GLU A 62 0.90 18.14 -9.42
CA GLU A 62 0.62 16.78 -9.90
C GLU A 62 1.31 15.74 -9.02
N PHE A 63 2.56 15.98 -8.63
CA PHE A 63 3.30 15.11 -7.74
C PHE A 63 2.67 15.06 -6.34
N LEU A 64 2.27 16.20 -5.77
CA LEU A 64 1.56 16.23 -4.47
C LEU A 64 0.25 15.45 -4.51
N PHE A 65 -0.49 15.50 -5.62
CA PHE A 65 -1.68 14.69 -5.82
C PHE A 65 -1.37 13.19 -5.79
N ILE A 66 -0.31 12.76 -6.48
CA ILE A 66 0.13 11.36 -6.46
C ILE A 66 0.59 10.94 -5.06
N VAL A 67 1.38 11.76 -4.38
CA VAL A 67 1.86 11.50 -3.01
C VAL A 67 0.68 11.34 -2.04
N GLY A 68 -0.29 12.25 -2.07
CA GLY A 68 -1.49 12.14 -1.20
C GLY A 68 -2.28 10.85 -1.47
N THR A 69 -2.46 10.50 -2.75
CA THR A 69 -3.13 9.25 -3.14
C THR A 69 -2.35 8.01 -2.70
N ALA A 70 -1.02 8.06 -2.82
CA ALA A 70 -0.12 7.00 -2.41
C ALA A 70 -0.16 6.76 -0.89
N VAL A 71 -0.09 7.81 -0.09
CA VAL A 71 -0.26 7.72 1.38
C VAL A 71 -1.60 7.06 1.72
N GLY A 72 -2.68 7.48 1.06
CA GLY A 72 -4.01 6.88 1.24
C GLY A 72 -4.05 5.39 0.89
N LEU A 73 -3.45 4.98 -0.24
CA LEU A 73 -3.35 3.59 -0.66
C LEU A 73 -2.61 2.75 0.38
N TYR A 74 -1.42 3.21 0.79
CA TYR A 74 -0.57 2.49 1.74
C TYR A 74 -1.24 2.34 3.11
N GLN A 75 -1.81 3.42 3.66
CA GLN A 75 -2.53 3.37 4.92
C GLN A 75 -3.77 2.47 4.85
N GLY A 76 -4.49 2.51 3.73
CA GLY A 76 -5.63 1.62 3.49
C GLY A 76 -5.21 0.14 3.49
N GLN A 77 -4.13 -0.20 2.79
CA GLN A 77 -3.57 -1.56 2.76
C GLN A 77 -3.16 -2.04 4.15
N LYS A 78 -2.47 -1.19 4.92
CA LYS A 78 -2.07 -1.50 6.30
C LYS A 78 -3.28 -1.78 7.20
N GLN A 79 -4.31 -0.93 7.15
CA GLN A 79 -5.54 -1.13 7.93
C GLN A 79 -6.25 -2.43 7.54
N VAL A 80 -6.37 -2.73 6.25
CA VAL A 80 -6.98 -3.99 5.78
C VAL A 80 -6.18 -5.20 6.29
N LYS A 81 -4.85 -5.16 6.21
CA LYS A 81 -3.99 -6.22 6.74
C LYS A 81 -4.18 -6.42 8.24
N GLU A 82 -4.20 -5.35 9.03
CA GLU A 82 -4.45 -5.45 10.48
C GLU A 82 -5.82 -6.04 10.80
N ILE A 83 -6.86 -5.70 10.04
CA ILE A 83 -8.21 -6.26 10.21
C ILE A 83 -8.18 -7.76 9.90
N LEU A 84 -7.56 -8.17 8.79
CA LEU A 84 -7.45 -9.57 8.39
C LEU A 84 -6.65 -10.38 9.42
N GLN A 85 -5.52 -9.87 9.89
CA GLN A 85 -4.72 -10.50 10.93
C GLN A 85 -5.52 -10.73 12.22
N ARG A 86 -6.27 -9.71 12.68
CA ARG A 86 -7.16 -9.86 13.85
C ARG A 86 -8.22 -10.95 13.64
N ARG A 87 -8.78 -11.05 12.43
CA ARG A 87 -9.77 -12.09 12.09
C ARG A 87 -9.14 -13.49 12.04
N MET A 88 -7.94 -13.61 11.48
CA MET A 88 -7.19 -14.87 11.45
C MET A 88 -6.81 -15.33 12.86
N SER A 89 -6.33 -14.42 13.72
CA SER A 89 -6.03 -14.74 15.12
C SER A 89 -7.26 -15.23 15.87
N ALA A 90 -8.42 -14.57 15.71
CA ALA A 90 -9.67 -15.01 16.33
C ALA A 90 -10.12 -16.41 15.85
N LEU A 91 -9.93 -16.72 14.56
CA LEU A 91 -10.19 -18.05 14.01
C LEU A 91 -9.22 -19.09 14.58
N ASN A 92 -7.93 -18.77 14.68
CA ASN A 92 -6.93 -19.67 15.24
C ASN A 92 -7.18 -19.95 16.73
N GLU A 93 -7.57 -18.95 17.50
CA GLU A 93 -7.98 -19.11 18.90
C GLU A 93 -9.22 -20.01 19.01
N PHE A 94 -10.22 -19.80 18.15
CA PHE A 94 -11.42 -20.63 18.10
C PHE A 94 -11.08 -22.09 17.78
N VAL A 95 -10.30 -22.35 16.72
CA VAL A 95 -9.87 -23.70 16.32
C VAL A 95 -9.03 -24.34 17.43
N SER A 96 -8.10 -23.60 18.03
CA SER A 96 -7.29 -24.10 19.15
C SER A 96 -8.14 -24.45 20.36
N SER A 97 -9.21 -23.69 20.63
CA SER A 97 -10.14 -23.97 21.72
C SER A 97 -11.00 -25.21 21.47
N LEU A 98 -11.29 -25.55 20.20
CA LEU A 98 -12.00 -26.77 19.82
C LEU A 98 -11.08 -27.99 19.93
N VAL A 99 -9.87 -27.91 19.37
CA VAL A 99 -8.87 -28.99 19.45
C VAL A 99 -8.47 -29.27 20.90
N GLY A 100 -8.28 -28.23 21.71
CA GLY A 100 -7.99 -28.37 23.14
C GLY A 100 -9.15 -28.91 23.98
N ARG A 101 -10.37 -29.02 23.43
CA ARG A 101 -11.52 -29.69 24.07
C ARG A 101 -11.68 -31.15 23.65
N GLU A 102 -11.08 -31.57 22.52
CA GLU A 102 -11.17 -32.95 22.03
C GLU A 102 -10.08 -33.88 22.58
N LEU A 103 -9.05 -33.33 23.24
CA LEU A 103 -8.00 -34.06 23.98
C LEU A 103 -8.25 -34.07 25.48
#